data_AF-A0A9X9A758-F1
#
_entry.id   AF-A0A9X9A758-F1
#
_cell.length_a   1.000
_cell.length_b   1.000
_cell.length_c   1.000
_cell.angle_alpha   90.00
_cell.angle_beta   90.00
_cell.angle_gamma   90.00
#
_symmetry.space_group_name_H-M   'P 1'
#
loop_
_entity.id
_entity.type
_entity.pdbx_description
1 polymer ?
#
loop_
_entity_poly.entity_id
_entity_poly.type
_entity_poly.pdbx_seq_one_letter_code
_entity_poly.pdbx_strand_id
1 'polypeptide(L)'
;KTLHDDFFSPYLEEIKENIHNEKNRKKEAMNSALIAIGIRNEDLERQAIEIAREIGKVEVDHGATSCKTPDAESYIKKARERAEKRK
;
A
#
# COMPACT_ATOMS: atom_id res chain seq x y z
N LYS A 1 -18.48 -13.59 -3.72
CA LYS A 1 -18.05 -12.76 -4.87
C LYS A 1 -16.55 -12.57 -4.77
N THR A 2 -15.78 -13.29 -5.56
CA THR A 2 -14.35 -13.03 -5.77
C THR A 2 -14.24 -11.80 -6.67
N LEU A 3 -13.56 -10.76 -6.19
CA LEU A 3 -13.20 -9.62 -7.03
C LEU A 3 -12.03 -10.04 -7.90
N HIS A 4 -12.05 -9.70 -9.18
CA HIS A 4 -10.91 -9.90 -10.07
C HIS A 4 -9.81 -8.90 -9.75
N ASP A 5 -8.56 -9.30 -9.99
CA ASP A 5 -7.40 -8.46 -9.70
C ASP A 5 -7.41 -7.16 -10.54
N ASP A 6 -7.98 -7.21 -11.75
CA ASP A 6 -8.19 -6.05 -12.63
C ASP A 6 -9.00 -4.93 -11.98
N PHE A 7 -9.82 -5.25 -10.97
CA PHE A 7 -10.56 -4.23 -10.23
C PHE A 7 -9.63 -3.29 -9.47
N PHE A 8 -8.43 -3.74 -9.06
CA PHE A 8 -7.48 -2.96 -8.27
C PHE A 8 -6.53 -2.13 -9.11
N SER A 9 -6.27 -2.50 -10.37
CA SER A 9 -5.38 -1.78 -11.29
C SER A 9 -5.62 -0.25 -11.34
N PRO A 10 -6.84 0.27 -11.57
CA PRO A 10 -7.04 1.71 -11.64
C PRO A 10 -6.76 2.42 -10.30
N TYR A 11 -7.02 1.76 -9.17
CA TYR A 11 -6.74 2.33 -7.84
C TYR A 11 -5.24 2.35 -7.56
N LEU A 12 -4.54 1.31 -7.98
CA LEU A 12 -3.10 1.19 -7.86
C LEU A 12 -2.38 2.29 -8.65
N GLU A 13 -2.83 2.59 -9.87
CA GLU A 13 -2.35 3.73 -10.66
C GLU A 13 -2.69 5.08 -10.02
N GLU A 14 -3.93 5.27 -9.55
CA GLU A 14 -4.32 6.51 -8.86
C GLU A 14 -3.45 6.78 -7.63
N ILE A 15 -3.17 5.76 -6.83
CA ILE A 15 -2.28 5.86 -5.66
C ILE A 15 -0.89 6.27 -6.11
N LYS A 16 -0.34 5.63 -7.15
CA LYS A 16 1.00 5.93 -7.68
C LYS A 16 1.17 7.40 -8.06
N GLU A 17 0.19 7.98 -8.73
CA GLU A 17 0.28 9.36 -9.23
C GLU A 17 -0.06 10.42 -8.16
N ASN A 18 -1.02 10.13 -7.27
CA ASN A 18 -1.59 11.15 -6.39
C ASN A 18 -1.00 11.16 -4.97
N ILE A 19 -0.39 10.07 -4.50
CA ILE A 19 0.03 9.93 -3.09
C ILE A 19 1.04 10.99 -2.63
N HIS A 20 1.85 11.56 -3.51
CA HIS A 20 2.80 12.62 -3.14
C HIS A 20 2.17 14.01 -3.05
N ASN A 21 1.17 14.28 -3.90
CA ASN A 21 0.54 15.60 -4.05
C ASN A 21 -0.68 15.80 -3.15
N GLU A 22 -1.17 14.73 -2.54
CA GLU A 22 -2.43 14.74 -1.82
C GLU A 22 -2.28 15.06 -0.31
N LYS A 23 -3.37 15.44 0.36
CA LYS A 23 -3.34 15.74 1.82
C LYS A 23 -2.93 14.52 2.65
N ASN A 24 -2.24 14.75 3.77
CA ASN A 24 -1.71 13.71 4.67
C ASN A 24 -2.70 12.57 4.99
N ARG A 25 -3.95 12.91 5.36
CA ARG A 25 -4.98 11.92 5.66
C ARG A 25 -5.32 11.01 4.47
N LYS A 26 -5.29 11.56 3.25
CA LYS A 26 -5.49 10.77 2.03
C LYS A 26 -4.24 9.98 1.66
N LYS A 27 -3.02 10.52 1.86
CA LYS A 27 -1.78 9.75 1.71
C LYS A 27 -1.80 8.50 2.59
N GLU A 28 -2.22 8.64 3.84
CA GLU A 28 -2.37 7.52 4.78
C GLU A 28 -3.42 6.51 4.32
N ALA A 29 -4.59 6.98 3.84
CA ALA A 29 -5.63 6.11 3.30
C ALA A 29 -5.17 5.35 2.04
N MET A 30 -4.47 6.03 1.13
CA MET A 30 -3.89 5.46 -0.08
C MET A 30 -2.83 4.40 0.25
N ASN A 31 -1.93 4.70 1.20
CA ASN A 31 -0.93 3.74 1.67
C ASN A 31 -1.59 2.51 2.32
N SER A 32 -2.60 2.73 3.17
CA SER A 32 -3.35 1.63 3.79
C SER A 32 -4.08 0.78 2.76
N ALA A 33 -4.64 1.40 1.71
CA ALA A 33 -5.29 0.69 0.60
C ALA A 33 -4.29 -0.16 -0.20
N LEU A 34 -3.12 0.40 -0.53
CA LEU A 34 -2.03 -0.32 -1.22
C LEU A 34 -1.61 -1.56 -0.43
N ILE A 35 -1.42 -1.43 0.88
CA ILE A 35 -1.10 -2.55 1.77
C ILE A 35 -2.22 -3.59 1.75
N ALA A 36 -3.48 -3.17 1.90
CA ALA A 36 -4.63 -4.07 1.92
C ALA A 36 -4.81 -4.84 0.61
N ILE A 37 -4.49 -4.23 -0.53
CA ILE A 37 -4.49 -4.89 -1.85
C ILE A 37 -3.35 -5.91 -1.90
N GLY A 38 -2.13 -5.52 -1.54
CA GLY A 38 -0.96 -6.39 -1.59
C GLY A 38 -0.99 -7.60 -0.66
N ILE A 39 -1.82 -7.61 0.39
CA ILE A 39 -1.94 -8.78 1.28
C ILE A 39 -2.93 -9.84 0.78
N ARG A 40 -3.74 -9.55 -0.25
CA ARG A 40 -4.83 -10.44 -0.69
C ARG A 40 -4.35 -11.73 -1.36
N ASN A 41 -3.46 -11.63 -2.33
CA ASN A 41 -2.92 -12.76 -3.09
C ASN A 41 -1.49 -12.45 -3.55
N GLU A 42 -0.81 -13.44 -4.11
CA GLU A 42 0.60 -13.31 -4.54
C GLU A 42 0.76 -12.42 -5.77
N ASP A 43 -0.21 -12.38 -6.67
CA ASP A 43 -0.18 -11.54 -7.87
C ASP A 43 -0.27 -10.05 -7.51
N LEU A 44 -1.25 -9.67 -6.69
CA LEU A 44 -1.41 -8.32 -6.16
C LEU A 44 -0.29 -7.93 -5.22
N GLU A 45 0.31 -8.88 -4.48
CA GLU A 45 1.50 -8.62 -3.67
C GLU A 45 2.63 -8.07 -4.55
N ARG A 46 2.91 -8.74 -5.68
CA ARG A 46 3.97 -8.31 -6.61
C ARG A 46 3.67 -6.93 -7.20
N GLN A 47 2.44 -6.71 -7.66
CA GLN A 47 2.02 -5.41 -8.22
C GLN A 47 2.10 -4.30 -7.17
N ALA A 48 1.60 -4.54 -5.96
CA ALA A 48 1.61 -3.55 -4.89
C ALA A 48 3.04 -3.22 -4.43
N ILE A 49 3.95 -4.20 -4.40
CA ILE A 49 5.38 -3.98 -4.11
C ILE A 49 6.04 -3.17 -5.22
N GLU A 50 5.77 -3.48 -6.48
CA GLU A 50 6.31 -2.72 -7.62
C GLU A 50 5.88 -1.25 -7.55
N ILE A 51 4.59 -1.01 -7.31
CA ILE A 51 4.05 0.34 -7.17
C ILE A 51 4.58 1.04 -5.93
N ALA A 52 4.72 0.34 -4.80
CA ALA A 52 5.35 0.89 -3.60
C ALA A 52 6.79 1.35 -3.86
N ARG A 53 7.55 0.60 -4.67
CA ARG A 53 8.91 0.97 -5.06
C ARG A 53 8.94 2.18 -5.99
N GLU A 54 8.02 2.24 -6.94
CA GLU A 54 7.90 3.38 -7.86
C GLU A 54 7.49 4.66 -7.12
N ILE A 55 6.56 4.56 -6.18
CA ILE A 55 6.18 5.67 -5.29
C ILE A 55 7.37 6.09 -4.42
N GLY A 56 8.11 5.11 -3.88
CA GLY A 56 9.18 5.34 -2.93
C GLY A 56 8.66 5.78 -1.56
N LYS A 57 9.49 6.56 -0.85
CA LYS A 57 9.18 6.96 0.53
C LYS A 57 8.06 8.00 0.56
N VAL A 58 6.90 7.62 1.09
CA VAL A 58 5.78 8.54 1.34
C VAL A 58 5.99 9.25 2.66
N GLU A 59 6.18 10.56 2.63
CA GLU A 59 6.21 11.38 3.84
C GLU A 59 4.83 11.98 4.09
N VAL A 60 4.17 11.47 5.13
CA VAL A 60 2.95 12.03 5.71
C VAL A 60 3.34 12.80 6.96
N ASP A 61 3.00 14.09 6.99
CA ASP A 61 3.14 14.90 8.19
C ASP A 61 1.99 14.59 9.15
N HIS A 62 2.33 13.95 10.26
CA HIS A 62 1.38 13.58 11.32
C HIS A 62 1.31 14.63 12.44
N GLY A 63 1.70 15.88 12.17
CA GLY A 63 1.74 16.96 13.14
C GLY A 63 2.70 16.69 14.30
N ALA A 64 2.31 17.07 15.52
CA ALA A 64 3.11 16.87 16.74
C ALA A 64 3.19 15.42 17.22
N THR A 65 2.92 14.44 16.34
CA THR A 65 3.05 13.03 16.67
C THR A 65 4.26 12.45 15.94
N SER A 66 5.05 11.66 16.65
CA SER A 66 6.23 10.96 16.09
C SER A 66 5.85 9.80 15.16
N CYS A 67 4.59 9.71 14.71
CA CYS A 67 4.10 8.64 13.86
C CYS A 67 4.78 8.71 12.50
N LYS A 68 5.58 7.70 12.20
CA LYS A 68 6.24 7.55 10.91
C LYS A 68 5.29 6.85 9.95
N THR A 69 5.24 7.33 8.72
CA THR A 69 4.51 6.64 7.65
C THR A 69 5.18 5.29 7.43
N PRO A 70 4.44 4.17 7.54
CA PRO A 70 5.00 2.86 7.28
C PRO A 70 5.33 2.71 5.79
N ASP A 71 6.51 2.16 5.52
CA ASP A 71 6.94 1.76 4.20
C ASP A 71 6.03 0.63 3.68
N ALA A 72 5.32 0.88 2.58
CA ALA A 72 4.30 -0.02 2.05
C ALA A 72 4.88 -1.39 1.69
N GLU A 73 6.04 -1.42 1.00
CA GLU A 73 6.73 -2.66 0.61
C GLU A 73 7.07 -3.51 1.85
N SER A 74 7.72 -2.90 2.83
CA SER A 74 8.13 -3.59 4.07
C SER A 74 6.92 -4.09 4.85
N TYR A 75 5.81 -3.35 4.82
CA TYR A 75 4.59 -3.74 5.54
C TYR A 75 3.89 -4.91 4.86
N ILE A 76 3.75 -4.89 3.53
CA ILE A 76 3.14 -5.97 2.74
C ILE A 76 3.90 -7.27 2.97
N LYS A 77 5.24 -7.26 2.82
CA LYS A 77 6.07 -8.46 3.03
C LYS A 77 5.89 -9.04 4.43
N LYS A 78 5.93 -8.20 5.47
CA LYS A 78 5.73 -8.65 6.86
C LYS A 78 4.32 -9.19 7.09
N ALA A 79 3.30 -8.58 6.48
CA ALA A 79 1.92 -9.03 6.61
C ALA A 79 1.69 -10.38 5.91
N ARG A 80 2.27 -10.58 4.72
CA ARG A 80 2.25 -11.84 3.98
C ARG A 80 2.99 -12.94 4.71
N GLU A 81 4.20 -12.68 5.21
CA GLU A 81 4.95 -13.64 6.04
C GLU A 81 4.13 -14.11 7.25
N ARG A 82 3.40 -13.20 7.91
CA ARG A 82 2.49 -13.55 9.01
C ARG A 82 1.26 -14.34 8.55
N ALA A 83 0.71 -14.02 7.38
CA ALA A 83 -0.42 -14.74 6.82
C ALA A 83 -0.04 -16.18 6.45
N GLU A 84 1.16 -16.38 5.88
CA GLU A 84 1.70 -17.71 5.58
C GLU A 84 1.96 -18.52 6.84
N LYS A 85 2.53 -17.91 7.90
CA LYS A 85 2.72 -18.58 9.20
C LYS A 85 1.44 -18.98 9.93
N ARG A 86 0.29 -18.43 9.53
CA ARG A 86 -1.03 -18.75 10.08
C ARG A 86 -1.78 -19.82 9.27
N LYS A 87 -1.24 -20.20 8.12
CA LYS A 87 -1.79 -21.23 7.23
C LYS A 87 -1.28 -22.60 7.65
#